data_AF-A0A350RHW0-F1
#
_entry.id   AF-A0A350RHW0-F1
#
_cell.length_a   1.000
_cell.length_b   1.000
_cell.length_c   1.000
_cell.angle_alpha   90.00
_cell.angle_beta   90.00
_cell.angle_gamma   90.00
#
_symmetry.space_group_name_H-M   'P 1'
#
loop_
_entity.id
_entity.type
_entity.pdbx_description
1 polymer ?
#
loop_
_entity_poly.entity_id
_entity_poly.type
_entity_poly.pdbx_seq_one_letter_code
_entity_poly.pdbx_strand_id
1 'polypeptide(L)'
;MQCACEVRLGLALRVIAVQIITPLLVGFAVTQVSTLTTSAYLHRALAHKAVRFRPGLALFLRFFLWLTTGVKAREWAAVHRKHHAFTDEEADPHSPAQLGWIRVQLTNFWLYRRVANDPVTVEKWGRDLAPDKWDRWMFDRGPLGLVISTVLLSLWLGWWQGPLAFGFHIFTYVLLSGAINAVGHTFGRRPFSNNATNLQMLIS
;
A
#
# COMPACT_ATOMS: atom_id res chain seq x y z
N MET A 1 5.81 -18.83 -48.96
CA MET A 1 6.69 -18.53 -47.80
C MET A 1 6.24 -17.32 -46.97
N GLN A 2 5.79 -16.21 -47.57
CA GLN A 2 5.33 -15.02 -46.82
C GLN A 2 4.16 -15.28 -45.84
N CYS A 3 3.11 -16.01 -46.25
CA CYS A 3 1.96 -16.29 -45.37
C CYS A 3 2.34 -17.04 -44.07
N ALA A 4 3.29 -17.98 -44.13
CA ALA A 4 3.77 -18.69 -42.94
C ALA A 4 4.65 -17.83 -42.02
N CYS A 5 5.33 -16.82 -42.58
CA CYS A 5 6.13 -15.85 -41.81
C CYS A 5 5.22 -14.90 -41.03
N GLU A 6 4.19 -14.35 -41.69
CA GLU A 6 3.18 -13.46 -41.09
C GLU A 6 2.42 -14.16 -39.95
N VAL A 7 2.00 -15.42 -40.14
CA VAL A 7 1.32 -16.20 -39.10
C VAL A 7 2.22 -16.47 -37.90
N ARG A 8 3.50 -16.79 -38.12
CA ARG A 8 4.48 -17.01 -37.03
C ARG A 8 4.79 -15.71 -36.28
N LEU A 9 4.93 -14.60 -36.99
CA LEU A 9 5.13 -13.28 -36.40
C LEU A 9 3.92 -12.85 -35.56
N GLY A 10 2.71 -13.02 -36.08
CA GLY A 10 1.47 -12.73 -35.36
C GLY A 10 1.29 -13.60 -34.10
N LEU A 11 1.63 -14.89 -34.16
CA LEU A 11 1.60 -15.77 -33.00
C LEU A 11 2.66 -15.37 -31.96
N ALA A 12 3.89 -15.07 -32.39
CA ALA A 12 4.96 -14.63 -31.50
C ALA A 12 4.61 -13.32 -30.78
N LEU A 13 4.07 -12.34 -31.51
CA LEU A 13 3.61 -11.07 -30.93
C LEU A 13 2.48 -11.28 -29.92
N ARG A 14 1.52 -12.16 -30.21
CA ARG A 14 0.45 -12.51 -29.26
C ARG A 14 0.98 -13.20 -28.01
N VAL A 15 1.93 -14.12 -28.16
CA VAL A 15 2.56 -14.79 -27.02
C VAL A 15 3.30 -13.77 -26.16
N ILE A 16 4.11 -12.89 -26.75
CA ILE A 16 4.83 -11.84 -26.02
C ILE A 16 3.86 -10.90 -25.31
N ALA A 17 2.81 -10.44 -26.01
CA ALA A 17 1.79 -9.57 -25.43
C ALA A 17 1.09 -10.23 -24.24
N VAL A 18 0.69 -11.50 -24.35
CA VAL A 18 0.08 -12.25 -23.24
C VAL A 18 1.04 -12.39 -22.06
N GLN A 19 2.32 -12.65 -22.32
CA GLN A 19 3.33 -12.82 -21.28
C GLN A 19 3.64 -11.52 -20.51
N ILE A 20 3.37 -10.35 -21.08
CA ILE A 20 3.56 -9.05 -20.42
C ILE A 20 2.24 -8.53 -19.82
N ILE A 21 1.14 -8.60 -20.56
CA ILE A 21 -0.16 -8.07 -20.13
C ILE A 21 -0.69 -8.87 -18.93
N THR A 22 -0.54 -10.20 -18.93
CA THR A 22 -1.03 -11.05 -17.83
C THR A 22 -0.44 -10.68 -16.48
N PRO A 23 0.90 -10.61 -16.28
CA PRO A 23 1.45 -10.21 -14.99
C PRO A 23 1.09 -8.78 -14.59
N LEU A 24 0.93 -7.85 -15.54
CA LEU A 24 0.47 -6.49 -15.23
C LEU A 24 -0.98 -6.46 -14.74
N LEU A 25 -1.88 -7.25 -15.36
CA LEU A 25 -3.26 -7.38 -14.90
C LEU A 25 -3.34 -8.04 -13.52
N VAL A 26 -2.52 -9.06 -13.26
CA VAL A 26 -2.39 -9.66 -11.92
C VAL A 26 -1.90 -8.62 -10.92
N GLY A 27 -0.83 -7.91 -11.22
CA GLY A 27 -0.29 -6.85 -10.35
C GLY A 27 -1.33 -5.77 -10.06
N PHE A 28 -2.09 -5.33 -11.07
CA PHE A 28 -3.20 -4.41 -10.92
C PHE A 28 -4.28 -4.95 -9.98
N ALA A 29 -4.73 -6.19 -10.18
CA ALA A 29 -5.73 -6.81 -9.33
C ALA A 29 -5.26 -6.89 -7.86
N VAL A 30 -4.00 -7.29 -7.64
CA VAL A 30 -3.39 -7.33 -6.29
C VAL A 30 -3.33 -5.93 -5.67
N THR A 31 -3.03 -4.89 -6.46
CA THR A 31 -3.09 -3.49 -6.01
C THR A 31 -4.48 -3.09 -5.58
N GLN A 32 -5.51 -3.38 -6.36
CA GLN A 32 -6.88 -3.01 -6.01
C GLN A 32 -7.31 -3.68 -4.70
N VAL A 33 -7.07 -4.98 -4.55
CA VAL A 33 -7.42 -5.72 -3.33
C VAL A 33 -6.60 -5.22 -2.14
N SER A 34 -5.32 -4.91 -2.31
CA SER A 34 -4.47 -4.36 -1.24
C SER A 34 -4.92 -2.97 -0.80
N THR A 35 -5.24 -2.07 -1.74
CA THR A 35 -5.75 -0.73 -1.43
C THR A 35 -7.09 -0.81 -0.70
N LEU A 36 -8.02 -1.66 -1.15
CA LEU A 36 -9.29 -1.89 -0.48
C LEU A 36 -9.09 -2.49 0.93
N THR A 37 -8.15 -3.42 1.07
CA THR A 37 -7.84 -4.04 2.36
C THR A 37 -7.20 -3.02 3.32
N THR A 38 -6.29 -2.17 2.85
CA THR A 38 -5.74 -1.06 3.63
C THR A 38 -6.85 -0.10 4.08
N SER A 39 -7.75 0.27 3.17
CA SER A 39 -8.88 1.15 3.47
C SER A 39 -9.86 0.54 4.48
N ALA A 40 -10.21 -0.74 4.35
CA ALA A 40 -11.16 -1.40 5.24
C ALA A 40 -10.53 -1.80 6.59
N TYR A 41 -9.36 -2.42 6.56
CA TYR A 41 -8.71 -3.00 7.74
C TYR A 41 -7.80 -2.01 8.44
N LEU A 42 -6.73 -1.52 7.80
CA LEU A 42 -5.77 -0.64 8.48
C LEU A 42 -6.38 0.71 8.83
N HIS A 43 -7.09 1.33 7.88
CA HIS A 43 -7.68 2.65 8.04
C HIS A 43 -8.94 2.62 8.91
N ARG A 44 -10.02 1.98 8.44
CA ARG A 44 -11.31 2.03 9.15
C ARG A 44 -11.33 1.18 10.42
N ALA A 45 -10.77 -0.02 10.41
CA ALA A 45 -10.82 -0.88 11.60
C ALA A 45 -9.72 -0.54 12.63
N LEU A 46 -8.44 -0.50 12.23
CA LEU A 46 -7.36 -0.29 13.20
C LEU A 46 -7.18 1.18 13.57
N ALA A 47 -7.07 2.10 12.60
CA ALA A 47 -6.79 3.49 12.91
C ALA A 47 -7.99 4.19 13.54
N HIS A 48 -9.18 4.05 12.94
CA HIS A 48 -10.39 4.79 13.32
C HIS A 48 -11.43 4.02 14.13
N LYS A 49 -11.28 2.70 14.29
CA LYS A 49 -12.23 1.84 15.04
C LYS A 49 -13.68 1.91 14.53
N ALA A 50 -13.87 2.29 13.27
CA ALA A 50 -15.18 2.42 12.62
C ALA A 50 -15.77 1.06 12.20
N VAL A 51 -14.93 0.03 12.04
CA VAL A 51 -15.34 -1.32 11.64
C VAL A 51 -14.69 -2.36 12.56
N ARG A 52 -15.44 -3.39 12.94
CA ARG A 52 -14.91 -4.53 13.72
C ARG A 52 -15.05 -5.83 12.92
N PHE A 53 -13.92 -6.42 12.55
CA PHE A 53 -13.90 -7.72 11.88
C PHE A 53 -13.90 -8.87 12.88
N ARG A 54 -14.44 -10.03 12.46
CA ARG A 54 -14.28 -11.29 13.21
C ARG A 54 -12.79 -11.66 13.28
N PRO A 55 -12.30 -12.26 14.39
CA PRO A 55 -10.87 -12.50 14.59
C PRO A 55 -10.16 -13.24 13.44
N GLY A 56 -10.79 -14.27 12.88
CA GLY A 56 -10.22 -15.01 11.75
C GLY A 56 -10.06 -14.17 10.49
N LEU A 57 -11.06 -13.34 10.17
CA LEU A 57 -10.98 -12.41 9.04
C LEU A 57 -9.96 -11.31 9.30
N ALA A 58 -9.89 -10.75 10.50
CA ALA A 58 -8.88 -9.76 10.87
C ALA A 58 -7.45 -10.29 10.68
N LEU A 59 -7.20 -11.53 11.12
CA LEU A 59 -5.91 -12.20 10.93
C LEU A 59 -5.60 -12.43 9.44
N PHE A 60 -6.60 -12.84 8.64
CA PHE A 60 -6.44 -13.00 7.20
C PHE A 60 -6.11 -11.68 6.50
N LEU A 61 -6.85 -10.59 6.78
CA LEU A 61 -6.61 -9.27 6.16
C LEU A 61 -5.22 -8.73 6.53
N ARG A 62 -4.80 -8.92 7.78
CA ARG A 62 -3.44 -8.60 8.24
C ARG A 62 -2.38 -9.41 7.50
N PHE A 63 -2.59 -10.72 7.37
CA PHE A 63 -1.68 -11.60 6.63
C PHE A 63 -1.58 -11.22 5.17
N PHE A 64 -2.72 -10.97 4.53
CA PHE A 64 -2.77 -10.53 3.14
C PHE A 64 -1.96 -9.25 2.92
N LEU A 65 -2.14 -8.23 3.76
CA LEU A 65 -1.37 -6.99 3.63
C LEU A 65 0.12 -7.15 3.96
N TRP A 66 0.47 -7.95 4.96
CA TRP A 66 1.86 -8.27 5.23
C TRP A 66 2.51 -8.97 4.05
N LEU A 67 1.80 -9.91 3.44
CA LEU A 67 2.26 -10.65 2.27
C LEU A 67 2.46 -9.69 1.08
N THR A 68 1.44 -8.89 0.73
CA THR A 68 1.47 -8.06 -0.48
C THR A 68 2.28 -6.78 -0.35
N THR A 69 2.40 -6.20 0.86
CA THR A 69 3.03 -4.88 1.06
C THR A 69 4.15 -4.85 2.11
N GLY A 70 4.33 -5.93 2.88
CA GLY A 70 5.31 -5.97 3.98
C GLY A 70 4.99 -5.04 5.16
N VAL A 71 3.79 -4.46 5.17
CA VAL A 71 3.38 -3.46 6.17
C VAL A 71 3.22 -4.09 7.55
N LYS A 72 3.69 -3.38 8.58
CA LYS A 72 3.37 -3.70 9.97
C LYS A 72 2.13 -2.91 10.39
N ALA A 73 1.05 -3.62 10.70
CA ALA A 73 -0.25 -3.02 10.99
C ALA A 73 -0.19 -1.99 12.13
N ARG A 74 0.60 -2.28 13.18
CA ARG A 74 0.81 -1.37 14.32
C ARG A 74 1.50 -0.06 13.91
N GLU A 75 2.61 -0.16 13.18
CA GLU A 75 3.37 1.01 12.69
C GLU A 75 2.48 1.88 11.79
N TRP A 76 1.76 1.25 10.86
CA TRP A 76 0.86 1.95 9.96
C TRP A 76 -0.23 2.73 10.70
N ALA A 77 -0.95 2.06 11.62
CA ALA A 77 -2.00 2.71 12.38
C ALA A 77 -1.46 3.84 13.27
N ALA A 78 -0.28 3.68 13.87
CA ALA A 78 0.36 4.71 14.68
C ALA A 78 0.71 5.96 13.86
N VAL A 79 1.36 5.79 12.70
CA VAL A 79 1.70 6.92 11.81
C VAL A 79 0.43 7.60 11.29
N HIS A 80 -0.57 6.82 10.87
CA HIS A 80 -1.84 7.34 10.36
C HIS A 80 -2.61 8.15 11.41
N ARG A 81 -2.66 7.68 12.66
CA ARG A 81 -3.29 8.42 13.77
C ARG A 81 -2.53 9.71 14.09
N LYS A 82 -1.19 9.69 14.04
CA LYS A 82 -0.39 10.91 14.21
C LYS A 82 -0.67 11.92 13.08
N HIS A 83 -0.76 11.47 11.84
CA HIS A 83 -1.15 12.32 10.71
C HIS A 83 -2.52 12.97 10.93
N HIS A 84 -3.53 12.21 11.35
CA HIS A 84 -4.85 12.79 11.63
C HIS A 84 -4.86 13.77 12.81
N ALA A 85 -4.01 13.56 13.82
CA ALA A 85 -3.94 14.45 14.98
C ALA A 85 -3.28 15.79 14.69
N PHE A 86 -2.44 15.85 13.66
CA PHE A 86 -1.66 17.04 13.29
C PHE A 86 -1.81 17.39 11.81
N THR A 87 -2.98 17.10 11.23
CA THR A 87 -3.16 17.19 9.78
C THR A 87 -2.80 18.57 9.24
N ASP A 88 -1.83 18.60 8.33
CA ASP A 88 -1.29 19.80 7.72
C ASP A 88 -0.63 20.82 8.67
N GLU A 89 -0.19 20.34 9.82
CA GLU A 89 0.64 21.04 10.79
C GLU A 89 2.09 20.51 10.76
N GLU A 90 3.00 21.18 11.48
CA GLU A 90 4.43 20.83 11.51
C GLU A 90 4.69 19.40 12.00
N ALA A 91 3.84 18.88 12.89
CA ALA A 91 3.98 17.53 13.45
C ALA A 91 3.41 16.41 12.55
N ASP A 92 2.79 16.76 11.42
CA ASP A 92 2.30 15.82 10.41
C ASP A 92 3.48 15.07 9.75
N PRO A 93 3.52 13.73 9.77
CA PRO A 93 4.52 12.94 9.06
C PRO A 93 4.68 13.26 7.58
N HIS A 94 3.59 13.66 6.91
CA HIS A 94 3.54 13.83 5.46
C HIS A 94 2.63 14.98 5.00
N SER A 95 2.61 16.10 5.72
CA SER A 95 1.83 17.28 5.33
C SER A 95 2.29 17.87 3.98
N PRO A 96 1.39 17.98 2.99
CA PRO A 96 1.67 18.74 1.77
C PRO A 96 1.73 20.24 2.00
N ALA A 97 1.01 20.78 3.00
CA ALA A 97 1.08 22.19 3.35
C ALA A 97 2.48 22.61 3.82
N GLN A 98 3.17 21.76 4.57
CA GLN A 98 4.52 22.03 5.08
C GLN A 98 5.63 21.60 4.11
N LEU A 99 5.47 20.46 3.43
CA LEU A 99 6.54 19.84 2.64
C LEU A 99 6.40 20.06 1.13
N GLY A 100 5.23 20.51 0.67
CA GLY A 100 4.85 20.56 -0.74
C GLY A 100 4.35 19.22 -1.27
N TRP A 101 3.27 19.25 -2.04
CA TRP A 101 2.59 18.04 -2.54
C TRP A 101 3.48 17.14 -3.40
N ILE A 102 4.37 17.70 -4.23
CA ILE A 102 5.30 16.91 -5.07
C ILE A 102 6.23 16.07 -4.20
N ARG A 103 6.79 16.69 -3.15
CA ARG A 103 7.68 16.01 -2.22
C ARG A 103 6.95 14.90 -1.50
N VAL A 104 5.75 15.17 -1.00
CA VAL A 104 4.91 14.14 -0.35
C VAL A 104 4.62 13.01 -1.33
N GLN A 105 4.17 13.29 -2.55
CA GLN A 105 3.83 12.28 -3.55
C GLN A 105 5.00 11.32 -3.86
N LEU A 106 6.21 11.85 -4.04
CA LEU A 106 7.37 11.07 -4.44
C LEU A 106 8.11 10.42 -3.28
N THR A 107 7.98 10.98 -2.06
CA THR A 107 8.74 10.52 -0.88
C THR A 107 7.87 9.98 0.25
N ASN A 108 6.56 9.80 0.05
CA ASN A 108 5.61 9.33 1.06
C ASN A 108 6.08 8.09 1.82
N PHE A 109 6.62 7.09 1.11
CA PHE A 109 7.16 5.88 1.73
C PHE A 109 8.29 6.17 2.73
N TRP A 110 9.20 7.08 2.38
CA TRP A 110 10.33 7.47 3.24
C TRP A 110 9.89 8.33 4.42
N LEU A 111 8.94 9.24 4.20
CA LEU A 111 8.31 10.04 5.26
C LEU A 111 7.61 9.13 6.28
N TYR A 112 6.82 8.17 5.79
CA TYR A 112 6.23 7.11 6.61
C TYR A 112 7.30 6.34 7.39
N ARG A 113 8.34 5.82 6.70
CA ARG A 113 9.36 4.96 7.31
C ARG A 113 10.15 5.68 8.41
N ARG A 114 10.44 6.97 8.23
CA ARG A 114 11.11 7.80 9.24
C ARG A 114 10.33 7.82 10.55
N VAL A 115 9.02 8.00 10.49
CA VAL A 115 8.16 8.07 11.68
C VAL A 115 7.85 6.68 12.24
N ALA A 116 7.67 5.67 11.38
CA ALA A 116 7.46 4.28 11.79
C ALA A 116 8.67 3.69 12.53
N ASN A 117 9.88 4.17 12.25
CA ASN A 117 11.11 3.74 12.92
C ASN A 117 11.33 4.40 14.30
N ASP A 118 10.50 5.37 14.70
CA ASP A 118 10.56 5.96 16.04
C ASP A 118 9.69 5.16 17.03
N PRO A 119 10.29 4.37 17.94
CA PRO A 119 9.54 3.52 18.87
C PRO A 119 8.69 4.34 19.84
N VAL A 120 9.09 5.57 20.18
CA VAL A 120 8.32 6.43 21.09
C VAL A 120 7.01 6.85 20.43
N THR A 121 7.08 7.24 19.15
CA THR A 121 5.89 7.55 18.36
C THR A 121 4.99 6.32 18.20
N VAL A 122 5.54 5.15 17.85
CA VAL A 122 4.74 3.93 17.66
C VAL A 122 4.08 3.48 18.96
N GLU A 123 4.78 3.59 20.10
CA GLU A 123 4.21 3.24 21.40
C GLU A 123 3.09 4.20 21.80
N LYS A 124 3.29 5.51 21.61
CA LYS A 124 2.28 6.54 21.92
C LYS A 124 1.01 6.38 21.10
N TRP A 125 1.14 6.24 19.77
CA TRP A 125 0.00 6.27 18.85
C TRP A 125 -0.57 4.89 18.52
N GLY A 126 0.17 3.82 18.82
CA GLY A 126 -0.23 2.42 18.64
C GLY A 126 -0.40 1.64 19.95
N ARG A 127 -0.69 2.33 21.06
CA ARG A 127 -0.76 1.74 22.42
C ARG A 127 -1.77 0.60 22.56
N ASP A 128 -2.92 0.72 21.91
CA ASP A 128 -3.99 -0.29 21.92
C ASP A 128 -3.76 -1.45 20.96
N LEU A 129 -2.70 -1.39 20.14
CA LEU A 129 -2.29 -2.41 19.18
C LEU A 129 -0.98 -3.06 19.63
N ALA A 130 -0.93 -3.51 20.88
CA ALA A 130 0.26 -4.14 21.44
C ALA A 130 0.68 -5.37 20.60
N PRO A 131 1.99 -5.60 20.37
CA PRO A 131 2.46 -6.69 19.53
C PRO A 131 2.06 -8.06 20.09
N ASP A 132 1.43 -8.87 19.27
CA ASP A 132 1.04 -10.23 19.64
C ASP A 132 2.13 -11.26 19.29
N LYS A 133 1.81 -12.55 19.49
CA LYS A 133 2.74 -13.64 19.15
C LYS A 133 3.03 -13.72 17.65
N TRP A 134 2.05 -13.38 16.81
CA TRP A 134 2.18 -13.45 15.35
C TRP A 134 3.03 -12.31 14.81
N ASP A 135 3.01 -11.13 15.45
CA ASP A 135 3.95 -10.06 15.15
C ASP A 135 5.39 -10.53 15.29
N ARG A 136 5.71 -11.04 16.49
CA ARG A 136 7.05 -11.48 16.83
C ARG A 136 7.53 -12.65 15.96
N TRP A 137 6.63 -13.51 15.51
CA TRP A 137 6.95 -14.70 14.72
C TRP A 137 6.97 -14.42 13.21
N MET A 138 6.14 -13.50 12.72
CA MET A 138 5.91 -13.35 11.29
C MET A 138 5.74 -11.88 10.87
N PHE A 139 4.75 -11.16 11.40
CA PHE A 139 4.37 -9.86 10.82
C PHE A 139 5.42 -8.76 10.99
N ASP A 140 6.32 -8.86 11.97
CA ASP A 140 7.43 -7.91 12.10
C ASP A 140 8.53 -8.09 11.03
N ARG A 141 8.50 -9.21 10.29
CA ARG A 141 9.43 -9.51 9.20
C ARG A 141 8.82 -9.11 7.86
N GLY A 142 8.56 -7.81 7.66
CA GLY A 142 7.99 -7.27 6.42
C GLY A 142 8.68 -7.75 5.13
N PRO A 143 10.03 -7.72 5.03
CA PRO A 143 10.74 -8.21 3.85
C PRO A 143 10.49 -9.68 3.54
N LEU A 144 10.25 -10.52 4.55
CA LEU A 144 9.91 -11.94 4.35
C LEU A 144 8.58 -12.09 3.61
N GLY A 145 7.57 -11.28 3.94
CA GLY A 145 6.29 -11.27 3.24
C GLY A 145 6.45 -10.93 1.76
N LEU A 146 7.25 -9.89 1.46
CA LEU A 146 7.53 -9.46 0.07
C LEU A 146 8.24 -10.57 -0.73
N VAL A 147 9.24 -11.22 -0.13
CA VAL A 147 9.98 -12.33 -0.75
C VAL A 147 9.05 -13.51 -1.01
N ILE A 148 8.24 -13.91 -0.03
CA ILE A 148 7.27 -15.01 -0.19
C ILE A 148 6.29 -14.69 -1.30
N SER A 149 5.72 -13.48 -1.35
CA SER A 149 4.82 -13.06 -2.43
C SER A 149 5.46 -13.15 -3.80
N THR A 150 6.68 -12.64 -3.92
CA THR A 150 7.42 -12.67 -5.18
C THR A 150 7.65 -14.11 -5.63
N VAL A 151 8.08 -14.99 -4.72
CA VAL A 151 8.30 -16.42 -5.02
C VAL A 151 6.99 -17.11 -5.42
N LEU A 152 5.89 -16.89 -4.69
CA LEU A 152 4.59 -17.48 -5.02
C LEU A 152 4.10 -17.04 -6.40
N LEU A 153 4.24 -15.75 -6.73
CA LEU A 153 3.90 -15.23 -8.06
C LEU A 153 4.83 -15.79 -9.14
N SER A 154 6.12 -15.96 -8.85
CA SER A 154 7.08 -16.58 -9.78
C SER A 154 6.76 -18.04 -10.07
N LEU A 155 6.35 -18.80 -9.05
CA LEU A 155 5.94 -20.19 -9.21
C LEU A 155 4.64 -20.32 -10.00
N TRP A 156 3.73 -19.34 -9.87
CA TRP A 156 2.44 -19.36 -10.55
C TRP A 156 2.50 -18.82 -12.00
N LEU A 157 3.18 -17.70 -12.23
CA LEU A 157 3.21 -17.00 -13.52
C LEU A 157 4.47 -17.28 -14.35
N GLY A 158 5.55 -17.71 -13.70
CA GLY A 158 6.87 -17.86 -14.30
C GLY A 158 7.92 -16.94 -13.65
N TRP A 159 9.18 -17.33 -13.78
CA TRP A 159 10.30 -16.79 -13.00
C TRP A 159 10.54 -15.28 -13.17
N TRP A 160 10.19 -14.69 -14.33
CA TRP A 160 10.32 -13.25 -14.57
C TRP A 160 8.97 -12.51 -14.54
N GLN A 161 7.87 -13.21 -14.82
CA GLN A 161 6.51 -12.68 -14.79
C GLN A 161 6.06 -12.41 -13.35
N GLY A 162 6.46 -13.26 -12.40
CA GLY A 162 6.17 -13.07 -10.97
C GLY A 162 6.74 -11.76 -10.42
N PRO A 163 8.05 -11.49 -10.57
CA PRO A 163 8.65 -10.23 -10.17
C PRO A 163 8.09 -9.02 -10.94
N LEU A 164 7.72 -9.18 -12.21
CA LEU A 164 7.06 -8.10 -12.97
C LEU A 164 5.70 -7.74 -12.36
N ALA A 165 4.85 -8.74 -12.08
CA ALA A 165 3.54 -8.53 -11.45
C ALA A 165 3.69 -7.89 -10.07
N PHE A 166 4.62 -8.39 -9.25
CA PHE A 166 4.86 -7.89 -7.91
C PHE A 166 5.46 -6.48 -7.90
N GLY A 167 6.42 -6.21 -8.78
CA GLY A 167 7.03 -4.88 -8.94
C GLY A 167 6.02 -3.84 -9.38
N PHE A 168 5.16 -4.18 -10.34
CA PHE A 168 4.03 -3.33 -10.73
C PHE A 168 3.09 -3.07 -9.56
N HIS A 169 2.76 -4.10 -8.78
CA HIS A 169 1.92 -3.98 -7.60
C HIS A 169 2.51 -2.99 -6.57
N ILE A 170 3.75 -3.21 -6.12
CA ILE A 170 4.39 -2.37 -5.11
C ILE A 170 4.52 -0.92 -5.59
N PHE A 171 4.94 -0.71 -6.84
CA PHE A 171 5.07 0.62 -7.43
C PHE A 171 3.73 1.36 -7.42
N THR A 172 2.67 0.73 -7.93
CA THR A 172 1.34 1.35 -8.00
C THR A 172 0.73 1.58 -6.62
N TYR A 173 0.89 0.64 -5.69
CA TYR A 173 0.40 0.78 -4.31
C TYR A 173 1.06 1.95 -3.57
N VAL A 174 2.39 2.10 -3.68
CA VAL A 174 3.13 3.22 -3.08
C VAL A 174 2.73 4.56 -3.72
N LEU A 175 2.58 4.59 -5.06
CA LEU A 175 2.16 5.78 -5.78
C LEU A 175 0.76 6.24 -5.35
N LEU A 176 -0.20 5.31 -5.25
CA LEU A 176 -1.56 5.59 -4.79
C LEU A 176 -1.58 6.08 -3.33
N SER A 177 -0.81 5.44 -2.45
CA SER A 177 -0.69 5.89 -1.06
C SER A 177 -0.13 7.32 -0.98
N GLY A 178 0.88 7.64 -1.80
CA GLY A 178 1.39 9.01 -1.91
C GLY A 178 0.35 10.00 -2.44
N ALA A 179 -0.50 9.58 -3.39
CA ALA A 179 -1.53 10.43 -3.99
C ALA A 179 -2.64 10.79 -3.01
N ILE A 180 -3.04 9.85 -2.14
CA ILE A 180 -4.00 10.12 -1.06
C ILE A 180 -3.47 11.24 -0.16
N ASN A 181 -2.21 11.13 0.27
CA ASN A 181 -1.61 12.09 1.20
C ASN A 181 -1.21 13.41 0.52
N ALA A 182 -0.81 13.39 -0.75
CA ALA A 182 -0.38 14.57 -1.48
C ALA A 182 -1.54 15.29 -2.18
N VAL A 183 -2.12 14.63 -3.18
CA VAL A 183 -3.15 15.22 -4.05
C VAL A 183 -4.45 15.41 -3.26
N GLY A 184 -4.84 14.41 -2.48
CA GLY A 184 -6.06 14.46 -1.67
C GLY A 184 -6.10 15.65 -0.72
N HIS A 185 -4.97 15.95 -0.07
CA HIS A 185 -4.87 17.04 0.91
C HIS A 185 -4.60 18.42 0.30
N THR A 186 -4.16 18.49 -0.95
CA THR A 186 -3.78 19.75 -1.61
C THR A 186 -4.89 20.32 -2.49
N PHE A 187 -5.59 19.46 -3.24
CA PHE A 187 -6.58 19.88 -4.20
C PHE A 187 -7.94 19.37 -3.71
N GLY A 188 -8.89 20.25 -3.35
CA GLY A 188 -10.17 19.80 -2.81
C GLY A 188 -10.92 20.88 -2.05
N ARG A 189 -12.08 20.52 -1.49
CA ARG A 189 -12.86 21.43 -0.62
C ARG A 189 -12.37 21.33 0.82
N ARG A 190 -12.56 22.36 1.64
CA ARG A 190 -12.24 22.34 3.08
C ARG A 190 -13.52 22.26 3.92
N PRO A 191 -14.08 21.06 4.16
CA PRO A 191 -15.31 20.92 4.94
C PRO A 191 -15.07 21.04 6.46
N PHE A 192 -13.82 20.92 6.91
CA PHE A 192 -13.43 21.01 8.32
C PHE A 192 -12.58 22.26 8.57
N SER A 193 -12.55 22.73 9.82
CA SER A 193 -11.72 23.85 10.25
C SER A 193 -10.27 23.41 10.48
N ASN A 194 -9.60 22.96 9.42
CA ASN A 194 -8.18 22.65 9.39
C ASN A 194 -7.53 23.13 8.07
N ASN A 195 -6.22 22.95 7.94
CA ASN A 195 -5.48 23.41 6.75
C ASN A 195 -5.61 22.47 5.54
N ALA A 196 -6.09 21.24 5.75
CA ALA A 196 -6.26 20.23 4.71
C ALA A 196 -7.44 20.53 3.80
N THR A 197 -7.26 20.25 2.52
CA THR A 197 -8.37 20.06 1.60
C THR A 197 -8.78 18.59 1.53
N ASN A 198 -9.97 18.31 1.02
CA ASN A 198 -10.49 16.97 0.84
C ASN A 198 -10.98 16.81 -0.61
N LEU A 199 -10.24 16.02 -1.39
CA LEU A 199 -10.73 15.47 -2.65
C LEU A 199 -11.50 14.17 -2.35
N GLN A 200 -12.83 14.24 -2.38
CA GLN A 200 -13.71 13.13 -1.97
C GLN A 200 -13.43 11.81 -2.72
N MET A 201 -12.90 11.88 -3.95
CA MET A 201 -12.54 10.69 -4.74
C MET A 201 -11.28 9.97 -4.25
N LEU A 202 -10.44 10.61 -3.42
CA LEU A 202 -9.19 10.04 -2.92
C LEU A 202 -9.20 9.81 -1.39
N ILE A 203 -10.05 10.50 -0.62
CA ILE A 203 -10.01 10.50 0.87
C ILE A 203 -11.26 9.86 1.50
N SER A 204 -11.99 8.99 0.80
CA SER A 204 -13.18 8.29 1.35
C SER A 204 -12.90 6.95 2.03
#